data_AF-A0A6I1RCH1-F1
#
_entry.id   AF-A0A6I1RCH1-F1
#
_cell.length_a   1.000
_cell.length_b   1.000
_cell.length_c   1.000
_cell.angle_alpha   90.00
_cell.angle_beta   90.00
_cell.angle_gamma   90.00
#
_symmetry.space_group_name_H-M   'P 1'
#
loop_
_entity.id
_entity.type
_entity.pdbx_description
1 polymer ?
#
loop_
_entity_poly.entity_id
_entity_poly.type
_entity_poly.pdbx_seq_one_letter_code
_entity_poly.pdbx_strand_id
1 'polypeptide(L)'
;MAAPRAVWLLPLANAFDWTLEAGRLQKRDVVVIVGPEQHGLACVVAARQADAGTIVLVGTPADGERLALGANLGADHTITATSDSTVGQVRAALNGGAADLIVNTSGAGPELLDTLIKLAGKRARVVESGLARGRAPDFDLETVTARALSVVGARGRSPAAIDRAIDSLDTGGQPHPLDALPTSELGLEHVDAVLRPADATTPARRCTTRHPPLVHRHRRHGRQGRCGTRLTNPIGSCLLRPLAGPTVCHLRGPRNRRRFGIRAPTHATCRL
;
A
#
# COMPACT_ATOMS: atom_id res chain seq x y z
N MET A 1 16.05 -1.55 11.03
CA MET A 1 14.80 -2.31 10.90
C MET A 1 15.07 -3.83 10.85
N ALA A 2 14.35 -4.64 11.62
CA ALA A 2 14.45 -6.10 11.57
C ALA A 2 13.84 -6.67 10.27
N ALA A 3 14.38 -7.77 9.74
CA ALA A 3 13.96 -8.33 8.44
C ALA A 3 12.45 -8.64 8.33
N PRO A 4 11.77 -9.18 9.37
CA PRO A 4 10.32 -9.43 9.30
C PRO A 4 9.48 -8.17 9.21
N ARG A 5 9.99 -7.03 9.69
CA ARG A 5 9.25 -5.75 9.70
C ARG A 5 9.28 -5.07 8.32
N ALA A 6 10.32 -5.32 7.52
CA ALA A 6 10.49 -4.71 6.20
C ALA A 6 9.35 -5.03 5.22
N VAL A 7 8.70 -6.18 5.41
CA VAL A 7 7.63 -6.66 4.53
C VAL A 7 6.37 -5.79 4.60
N TRP A 8 6.22 -5.05 5.70
CA TRP A 8 5.11 -4.13 5.91
C TRP A 8 5.31 -2.77 5.24
N LEU A 9 6.49 -2.49 4.67
CA LEU A 9 6.76 -1.21 4.01
C LEU A 9 5.71 -0.89 2.95
N LEU A 10 5.38 -1.84 2.08
CA LEU A 10 4.45 -1.60 0.99
C LEU A 10 2.99 -1.50 1.47
N PRO A 11 2.47 -2.41 2.33
CA PRO A 11 1.15 -2.23 2.93
C PRO A 11 1.01 -0.92 3.71
N LEU A 12 2.02 -0.52 4.47
CA LEU A 12 1.98 0.68 5.30
C LEU A 12 2.09 1.98 4.48
N ALA A 13 2.92 2.00 3.43
CA ALA A 13 2.97 3.14 2.52
C ALA A 13 1.63 3.33 1.80
N ASN A 14 1.00 2.25 1.35
CA ASN A 14 -0.36 2.30 0.81
C ASN A 14 -1.35 2.80 1.87
N ALA A 15 -1.29 2.28 3.10
CA ALA A 15 -2.16 2.71 4.18
C ALA A 15 -2.03 4.21 4.49
N PHE A 16 -0.82 4.77 4.53
CA PHE A 16 -0.63 6.21 4.71
C PHE A 16 -1.20 7.03 3.56
N ASP A 17 -1.01 6.59 2.32
CA ASP A 17 -1.60 7.29 1.18
C ASP A 17 -3.14 7.25 1.24
N TRP A 18 -3.71 6.07 1.48
CA TRP A 18 -5.16 5.87 1.46
C TRP A 18 -5.84 6.56 2.63
N THR A 19 -5.19 6.65 3.80
CA THR A 19 -5.74 7.34 4.97
C THR A 19 -5.48 8.85 4.94
N LEU A 20 -4.27 9.30 4.63
CA LEU A 20 -3.86 10.70 4.78
C LEU A 20 -3.97 11.51 3.49
N GLU A 21 -3.60 10.95 2.34
CA GLU A 21 -3.56 11.69 1.08
C GLU A 21 -4.90 11.60 0.36
N ALA A 22 -5.34 10.38 0.02
CA ALA A 22 -6.64 10.14 -0.59
C ALA A 22 -7.79 10.33 0.42
N GLY A 23 -7.61 9.80 1.63
CA GLY A 23 -8.60 9.84 2.70
C GLY A 23 -8.66 11.16 3.46
N ARG A 24 -7.58 11.96 3.44
CA ARG A 24 -7.46 13.25 4.14
C ARG A 24 -7.94 13.20 5.59
N LEU A 25 -7.62 12.09 6.26
CA LEU A 25 -7.95 11.86 7.65
C LEU A 25 -7.49 13.04 8.53
N GLN A 26 -8.38 13.55 9.35
CA GLN A 26 -8.07 14.55 10.36
C GLN A 26 -8.01 13.90 11.75
N LYS A 27 -7.35 14.61 12.66
CA LYS A 27 -7.30 14.23 14.08
C LYS A 27 -8.71 14.19 14.65
N ARG A 28 -9.01 13.15 15.45
CA ARG A 28 -10.32 12.85 16.05
C ARG A 28 -11.42 12.38 15.10
N ASP A 29 -11.16 12.26 13.80
CA ASP A 29 -12.12 11.68 12.87
C ASP A 29 -12.46 10.22 13.23
N VAL A 30 -13.68 9.82 12.87
CA VAL A 30 -14.15 8.44 12.91
C VAL A 30 -13.78 7.73 11.61
N VAL A 31 -13.01 6.66 11.70
CA VAL A 31 -12.54 5.87 10.56
C VAL A 31 -13.14 4.48 10.57
N VAL A 32 -13.72 4.08 9.44
CA VAL A 32 -14.18 2.69 9.22
C VAL A 32 -13.29 2.06 8.15
N ILE A 33 -12.64 0.95 8.49
CA ILE A 33 -11.77 0.20 7.60
C ILE A 33 -12.44 -1.12 7.28
N VAL A 34 -12.62 -1.43 6.00
CA VAL A 34 -13.27 -2.68 5.55
C VAL A 34 -12.24 -3.60 4.90
N GLY A 35 -12.19 -4.84 5.38
CA GLY A 35 -11.24 -5.88 4.98
C GLY A 35 -10.02 -5.92 5.89
N PRO A 36 -9.93 -6.83 6.88
CA PRO A 36 -8.79 -6.95 7.80
C PRO A 36 -7.62 -7.71 7.16
N GLU A 37 -7.37 -7.49 5.88
CA GLU A 37 -6.22 -8.01 5.17
C GLU A 37 -4.96 -7.18 5.45
N GLN A 38 -3.88 -7.39 4.70
CA GLN A 38 -2.60 -6.75 5.01
C GLN A 38 -2.69 -5.23 4.93
N HIS A 39 -3.44 -4.71 3.97
CA HIS A 39 -3.64 -3.29 3.83
C HIS A 39 -4.60 -2.75 4.89
N GLY A 40 -5.70 -3.45 5.20
CA GLY A 40 -6.61 -3.01 6.26
C GLY A 40 -5.97 -2.95 7.63
N LEU A 41 -5.19 -3.96 8.02
CA LEU A 41 -4.42 -3.93 9.27
C LEU A 41 -3.38 -2.80 9.28
N ALA A 42 -2.73 -2.53 8.14
CA ALA A 42 -1.83 -1.39 8.02
C ALA A 42 -2.59 -0.05 8.10
N CYS A 43 -3.83 0.04 7.59
CA CYS A 43 -4.70 1.22 7.72
C CYS A 43 -5.09 1.49 9.17
N VAL A 44 -5.27 0.46 9.99
CA VAL A 44 -5.50 0.63 11.44
C VAL A 44 -4.30 1.34 12.08
N VAL A 45 -3.08 0.86 11.77
CA VAL A 45 -1.85 1.47 12.27
C VAL A 45 -1.68 2.91 11.78
N ALA A 46 -1.90 3.16 10.48
CA ALA A 46 -1.81 4.50 9.91
C ALA A 46 -2.83 5.46 10.52
N ALA A 47 -4.08 5.03 10.70
CA ALA A 47 -5.13 5.83 11.33
C ALA A 47 -4.83 6.12 12.80
N ARG A 48 -4.25 5.17 13.55
CA ARG A 48 -3.79 5.42 14.92
C ARG A 48 -2.67 6.44 14.99
N GLN A 49 -1.68 6.34 14.13
CA GLN A 49 -0.59 7.32 14.08
C GLN A 49 -1.05 8.71 13.61
N ALA A 50 -2.22 8.79 12.97
CA ALA A 50 -2.86 10.03 12.58
C ALA A 50 -3.75 10.65 13.68
N ASP A 51 -3.77 10.08 14.90
CA ASP A 51 -4.65 10.47 15.99
C ASP A 51 -6.15 10.40 15.63
N ALA A 52 -6.58 9.39 14.85
CA ALA A 52 -8.00 9.11 14.64
C ALA A 52 -8.74 8.96 15.98
N GLY A 53 -9.96 9.49 16.04
CA GLY A 53 -10.76 9.50 17.26
C GLY A 53 -11.35 8.13 17.58
N THR A 54 -11.94 7.51 16.56
CA THR A 54 -12.47 6.14 16.65
C THR A 54 -12.11 5.36 15.40
N ILE A 55 -11.63 4.13 15.57
CA ILE A 55 -11.27 3.23 14.48
C ILE A 55 -12.12 1.96 14.57
N VAL A 56 -12.92 1.72 13.54
CA VAL A 56 -13.72 0.51 13.39
C VAL A 56 -13.13 -0.35 12.28
N LEU A 57 -12.76 -1.58 12.58
CA LEU A 57 -12.30 -2.56 11.59
C LEU A 57 -13.41 -3.57 11.31
N VAL A 58 -13.77 -3.72 10.04
CA VAL A 58 -14.86 -4.59 9.59
C VAL A 58 -14.28 -5.73 8.73
N GLY A 59 -14.66 -6.96 9.03
CA GLY A 59 -14.26 -8.16 8.29
C GLY A 59 -15.41 -9.15 8.15
N THR A 60 -15.15 -10.30 7.53
CA THR A 60 -16.13 -11.38 7.38
C THR A 60 -16.01 -12.41 8.51
N PRO A 61 -16.93 -13.38 8.64
CA PRO A 61 -16.77 -14.47 9.62
C PRO A 61 -15.45 -15.24 9.49
N ALA A 62 -14.87 -15.31 8.28
CA ALA A 62 -13.58 -15.95 8.04
C ALA A 62 -12.37 -15.15 8.56
N ASP A 63 -12.58 -13.91 9.00
CA ASP A 63 -11.52 -13.00 9.41
C ASP A 63 -11.33 -12.88 10.92
N GLY A 64 -11.95 -13.75 11.73
CA GLY A 64 -11.95 -13.63 13.20
C GLY A 64 -10.56 -13.43 13.83
N GLU A 65 -9.56 -14.21 13.40
CA GLU A 65 -8.17 -14.04 13.87
C GLU A 65 -7.59 -12.68 13.47
N ARG A 66 -7.86 -12.21 12.25
CA ARG A 66 -7.35 -10.92 11.75
C ARG A 66 -8.03 -9.75 12.43
N LEU A 67 -9.32 -9.87 12.75
CA LEU A 67 -10.03 -8.88 13.55
C LEU A 67 -9.42 -8.76 14.95
N ALA A 68 -9.12 -9.88 15.62
CA ALA A 68 -8.43 -9.87 16.91
C ALA A 68 -7.04 -9.18 16.83
N LEU A 69 -6.28 -9.45 15.76
CA LEU A 69 -5.03 -8.73 15.50
C LEU A 69 -5.27 -7.23 15.29
N GLY A 70 -6.32 -6.85 14.56
CA GLY A 70 -6.71 -5.46 14.36
C GLY A 70 -7.00 -4.72 15.68
N ALA A 71 -7.68 -5.36 16.63
CA ALA A 71 -7.88 -4.81 17.96
C ALA A 71 -6.54 -4.53 18.67
N ASN A 72 -5.60 -5.48 18.61
CA ASN A 72 -4.26 -5.32 19.20
C ASN A 72 -3.42 -4.23 18.52
N LEU A 73 -3.64 -3.98 17.22
CA LEU A 73 -3.01 -2.88 16.48
C LEU A 73 -3.65 -1.51 16.78
N GLY A 74 -4.76 -1.50 17.51
CA GLY A 74 -5.47 -0.31 17.91
C GLY A 74 -6.76 -0.07 17.13
N ALA A 75 -7.51 -1.06 16.66
CA ALA A 75 -8.92 -0.80 16.36
C ALA A 75 -9.70 -0.61 17.68
N ASP A 76 -10.54 0.42 17.81
CA ASP A 76 -11.45 0.58 18.97
C ASP A 76 -12.55 -0.48 18.94
N HIS A 77 -13.03 -0.78 17.74
CA HIS A 77 -14.08 -1.75 17.50
C HIS A 77 -13.71 -2.66 16.34
N THR A 78 -14.04 -3.94 16.49
CA THR A 78 -13.93 -4.93 15.42
C THR A 78 -15.29 -5.54 15.17
N ILE A 79 -15.73 -5.56 13.92
CA ILE A 79 -17.08 -6.00 13.54
C ILE A 79 -16.98 -7.10 12.50
N THR A 80 -17.69 -8.20 12.75
CA THR A 80 -17.90 -9.25 11.78
C THR A 80 -19.15 -8.92 10.97
N ALA A 81 -18.94 -8.48 9.73
CA ALA A 81 -19.98 -8.16 8.78
C ALA A 81 -20.87 -9.38 8.51
N THR A 82 -22.17 -9.15 8.58
CA THR A 82 -23.21 -10.05 8.11
C THR A 82 -24.08 -9.30 7.10
N SER A 83 -24.67 -10.03 6.14
CA SER A 83 -25.41 -9.43 5.01
C SER A 83 -26.48 -8.43 5.44
N ASP A 84 -27.10 -8.64 6.61
CA ASP A 84 -28.33 -7.93 6.97
C ASP A 84 -28.13 -6.83 8.03
N SER A 85 -26.93 -6.67 8.62
CA SER A 85 -26.78 -5.80 9.80
C SER A 85 -25.52 -4.93 9.91
N THR A 86 -24.57 -5.03 8.97
CA THR A 86 -23.25 -4.36 9.10
C THR A 86 -23.37 -2.85 9.35
N VAL A 87 -24.26 -2.15 8.63
CA VAL A 87 -24.50 -0.70 8.84
C VAL A 87 -25.01 -0.41 10.25
N GLY A 88 -25.96 -1.23 10.74
CA GLY A 88 -26.52 -1.09 12.08
C GLY A 88 -25.49 -1.35 13.17
N GLN A 89 -24.67 -2.40 13.01
CA GLN A 89 -23.60 -2.75 13.95
C GLN A 89 -22.54 -1.66 14.04
N VAL A 90 -22.09 -1.11 12.90
CA VAL A 90 -21.12 0.00 12.90
C VAL A 90 -21.73 1.22 13.56
N ARG A 91 -22.98 1.59 13.22
CA ARG A 91 -23.65 2.74 13.87
C ARG A 91 -23.82 2.54 15.38
N ALA A 92 -24.14 1.33 15.82
CA ALA A 92 -24.24 1.01 17.24
C ALA A 92 -22.88 1.17 17.95
N ALA A 93 -21.80 0.66 17.35
CA ALA A 93 -20.44 0.86 17.88
C ALA A 93 -20.04 2.34 17.95
N LEU A 94 -20.57 3.16 17.03
CA LEU A 94 -20.36 4.60 17.00
C LEU A 94 -21.39 5.41 17.83
N ASN A 95 -22.21 4.76 18.67
CA ASN A 95 -23.27 5.40 19.45
C ASN A 95 -24.24 6.24 18.61
N GLY A 96 -24.62 5.75 17.43
CA GLY A 96 -25.46 6.45 16.46
C GLY A 96 -24.72 7.44 15.56
N GLY A 97 -23.39 7.56 15.72
CA GLY A 97 -22.52 8.35 14.86
C GLY A 97 -22.34 7.77 13.46
N ALA A 98 -21.53 8.45 12.65
CA ALA A 98 -21.20 8.08 11.28
C ALA A 98 -19.70 8.26 11.04
N ALA A 99 -19.19 7.65 9.96
CA ALA A 99 -17.78 7.71 9.62
C ALA A 99 -17.42 9.02 8.87
N ASP A 100 -16.28 9.62 9.21
CA ASP A 100 -15.70 10.74 8.47
C ASP A 100 -14.82 10.22 7.31
N LEU A 101 -14.19 9.06 7.52
CA LEU A 101 -13.41 8.35 6.51
C LEU A 101 -13.78 6.87 6.50
N ILE A 102 -13.99 6.34 5.30
CA ILE A 102 -14.10 4.91 5.05
C ILE A 102 -12.98 4.51 4.11
N VAL A 103 -12.23 3.45 4.46
CA VAL A 103 -11.20 2.87 3.59
C VAL A 103 -11.57 1.41 3.32
N ASN A 104 -12.01 1.13 2.09
CA ASN A 104 -12.23 -0.23 1.64
C ASN A 104 -10.94 -0.80 1.06
N THR A 105 -10.45 -1.84 1.70
CA THR A 105 -9.32 -2.65 1.23
C THR A 105 -9.74 -4.06 0.87
N SER A 106 -11.01 -4.41 1.05
CA SER A 106 -11.52 -5.74 0.74
C SER A 106 -11.58 -5.97 -0.77
N GLY A 107 -11.30 -7.20 -1.20
CA GLY A 107 -11.60 -7.65 -2.56
C GLY A 107 -13.07 -8.03 -2.77
N ALA A 108 -13.99 -7.56 -1.92
CA ALA A 108 -15.41 -7.85 -2.02
C ALA A 108 -15.98 -7.26 -3.32
N GLY A 109 -17.11 -7.81 -3.79
CA GLY A 109 -17.73 -7.38 -5.03
C GLY A 109 -18.17 -5.92 -4.98
N PRO A 110 -18.42 -5.32 -6.16
CA PRO A 110 -18.65 -3.89 -6.26
C PRO A 110 -20.01 -3.46 -5.66
N GLU A 111 -20.87 -4.40 -5.26
CA GLU A 111 -22.07 -4.19 -4.44
C GLU A 111 -21.79 -3.60 -3.06
N LEU A 112 -20.57 -3.74 -2.54
CA LEU A 112 -20.21 -3.20 -1.24
C LEU A 112 -20.29 -1.66 -1.20
N LEU A 113 -20.12 -0.99 -2.35
CA LEU A 113 -20.07 0.48 -2.44
C LEU A 113 -21.30 1.16 -1.81
N ASP A 114 -22.50 0.63 -2.03
CA ASP A 114 -23.73 1.18 -1.44
C ASP A 114 -23.72 1.09 0.09
N THR A 115 -23.19 -0.01 0.65
CA THR A 115 -23.01 -0.15 2.10
C THR A 115 -22.02 0.88 2.64
N LEU A 116 -20.90 1.12 1.94
CA LEU A 116 -19.92 2.13 2.34
C LEU A 116 -20.54 3.54 2.35
N ILE A 117 -21.31 3.89 1.32
CA ILE A 117 -22.03 5.17 1.23
C ILE A 117 -23.02 5.32 2.40
N LYS A 118 -23.72 4.26 2.79
CA LYS A 118 -24.66 4.27 3.93
C LYS A 118 -23.98 4.49 5.29
N LEU A 119 -22.73 4.04 5.43
CA LEU A 119 -21.89 4.26 6.62
C LEU A 119 -21.33 5.69 6.70
N ALA A 120 -21.20 6.37 5.57
CA ALA A 120 -20.56 7.68 5.47
C ALA A 120 -21.40 8.79 6.10
N GLY A 121 -20.75 9.60 6.94
CA GLY A 121 -21.28 10.83 7.53
C GLY A 121 -21.31 12.01 6.56
N LYS A 122 -21.65 13.20 7.04
CA LYS A 122 -21.61 14.41 6.20
C LYS A 122 -20.16 14.75 5.83
N ARG A 123 -19.92 15.08 4.57
CA ARG A 123 -18.63 15.45 3.98
C ARG A 123 -17.57 14.35 4.07
N ALA A 124 -18.00 13.12 4.34
CA ALA A 124 -17.11 12.00 4.50
C ALA A 124 -16.47 11.56 3.17
N ARG A 125 -15.34 10.87 3.29
CA ARG A 125 -14.61 10.27 2.16
C ARG A 125 -14.74 8.76 2.18
N VAL A 126 -15.05 8.19 1.02
CA VAL A 126 -15.01 6.74 0.78
C VAL A 126 -13.84 6.47 -0.16
N VAL A 127 -12.77 5.89 0.38
CA VAL A 127 -11.60 5.47 -0.36
C VAL A 127 -11.77 4.02 -0.77
N GLU A 128 -11.88 3.79 -2.07
CA GLU A 128 -12.02 2.47 -2.67
C GLU A 128 -10.67 2.01 -3.24
N SER A 129 -10.05 1.05 -2.57
CA SER A 129 -8.81 0.40 -3.03
C SER A 129 -8.96 -1.11 -3.25
N GLY A 130 -10.13 -1.67 -2.92
CA GLY A 130 -10.48 -3.03 -3.26
C GLY A 130 -10.52 -3.19 -4.77
N LEU A 131 -9.70 -4.09 -5.32
CA LEU A 131 -9.72 -4.40 -6.75
C LEU A 131 -10.91 -5.31 -7.09
N ALA A 132 -12.12 -4.88 -6.73
CA ALA A 132 -13.36 -5.51 -7.14
C ALA A 132 -13.43 -5.50 -8.67
N ARG A 133 -13.65 -6.67 -9.28
CA ARG A 133 -13.85 -6.79 -10.72
C ARG A 133 -15.33 -6.62 -11.04
N GLY A 134 -15.62 -5.86 -12.09
CA GLY A 134 -16.98 -5.66 -12.58
C GLY A 134 -17.46 -4.23 -12.40
N ARG A 135 -18.74 -4.02 -12.67
CA ARG A 135 -19.41 -2.73 -12.50
C ARG A 135 -20.17 -2.77 -11.18
N ALA A 136 -20.04 -1.73 -10.38
CA ALA A 136 -20.91 -1.57 -9.22
C ALA A 136 -22.37 -1.57 -9.68
N PRO A 137 -23.26 -2.31 -8.98
CA PRO A 137 -24.69 -2.13 -9.15
C PRO A 137 -25.09 -0.71 -8.73
N ASP A 138 -26.39 -0.42 -8.80
CA ASP A 138 -26.93 0.87 -8.40
C ASP A 138 -26.54 1.22 -6.96
N PHE A 139 -26.17 2.49 -6.74
CA PHE A 139 -25.87 3.05 -5.42
C PHE A 139 -26.67 4.34 -5.22
N ASP A 140 -26.91 4.70 -3.96
CA ASP A 140 -27.68 5.88 -3.60
C ASP A 140 -26.93 7.20 -3.89
N LEU A 141 -27.09 7.71 -5.11
CA LEU A 141 -26.54 9.00 -5.55
C LEU A 141 -27.17 10.19 -4.79
N GLU A 142 -28.42 10.05 -4.34
CA GLU A 142 -29.07 11.09 -3.53
C GLU A 142 -28.33 11.26 -2.21
N THR A 143 -28.00 10.16 -1.51
CA THR A 143 -27.18 10.20 -0.29
C THR A 143 -25.82 10.82 -0.54
N VAL A 144 -25.15 10.49 -1.66
CA VAL A 144 -23.85 11.09 -2.04
C VAL A 144 -23.97 12.61 -2.11
N THR A 145 -25.01 13.12 -2.78
CA THR A 145 -25.23 14.56 -2.97
C THR A 145 -25.66 15.23 -1.65
N ALA A 146 -26.65 14.66 -0.96
CA ALA A 146 -27.22 15.21 0.27
C ALA A 146 -26.20 15.29 1.42
N ARG A 147 -25.26 14.35 1.48
CA ARG A 147 -24.17 14.35 2.46
C ARG A 147 -22.87 14.96 1.95
N ALA A 148 -22.82 15.43 0.71
CA ALA A 148 -21.62 15.98 0.07
C ALA A 148 -20.41 15.03 0.17
N LEU A 149 -20.63 13.74 -0.13
CA LEU A 149 -19.60 12.71 -0.04
C LEU A 149 -18.58 12.84 -1.17
N SER A 150 -17.37 12.32 -0.93
CA SER A 150 -16.38 12.06 -1.98
C SER A 150 -16.09 10.57 -2.07
N VAL A 151 -16.20 9.99 -3.27
CA VAL A 151 -15.76 8.62 -3.55
C VAL A 151 -14.46 8.70 -4.35
N VAL A 152 -13.39 8.10 -3.81
CA VAL A 152 -12.03 8.22 -4.33
C VAL A 152 -11.46 6.85 -4.60
N GLY A 153 -11.10 6.56 -5.85
CA GLY A 153 -10.34 5.36 -6.18
C GLY A 153 -8.87 5.53 -5.78
N ALA A 154 -8.32 4.53 -5.09
CA ALA A 154 -6.91 4.45 -4.73
C ALA A 154 -6.31 3.13 -5.22
N ARG A 155 -5.01 3.13 -5.55
CA ARG A 155 -4.32 1.93 -6.07
C ARG A 155 -2.89 1.80 -5.58
N GLY A 156 -2.18 2.93 -5.58
CA GLY A 156 -0.79 2.99 -5.20
C GLY A 156 -0.58 3.88 -3.99
N ARG A 157 0.57 4.52 -3.99
CA ARG A 157 1.07 5.39 -2.94
C ARG A 157 1.99 6.45 -3.53
N SER A 158 2.00 7.62 -2.95
CA SER A 158 2.96 8.68 -3.27
C SER A 158 4.36 8.34 -2.72
N PRO A 159 5.42 8.98 -3.25
CA PRO A 159 6.76 8.88 -2.65
C PRO A 159 6.78 9.32 -1.18
N ALA A 160 6.04 10.37 -0.82
CA ALA A 160 5.94 10.85 0.55
C ALA A 160 5.34 9.79 1.50
N ALA A 161 4.39 8.99 1.02
CA ALA A 161 3.83 7.90 1.81
C ALA A 161 4.84 6.75 2.03
N ILE A 162 5.79 6.55 1.12
CA ILE A 162 6.91 5.61 1.32
C ILE A 162 7.84 6.13 2.42
N ASP A 163 8.24 7.40 2.34
CA ASP A 163 9.11 8.01 3.36
C ASP A 163 8.45 7.92 4.74
N ARG A 164 7.16 8.23 4.85
CA ARG A 164 6.39 8.11 6.09
C ARG A 164 6.31 6.67 6.61
N ALA A 165 6.21 5.68 5.71
CA ALA A 165 6.23 4.28 6.10
C ALA A 165 7.60 3.84 6.61
N ILE A 166 8.70 4.31 6.00
CA ILE A 166 10.06 4.06 6.50
C ILE A 166 10.21 4.64 7.90
N ASP A 167 9.84 5.90 8.09
CA ASP A 167 9.92 6.60 9.38
C ASP A 167 9.09 5.89 10.46
N SER A 168 7.87 5.45 10.11
CA SER A 168 7.03 4.69 11.03
C SER A 168 7.65 3.35 11.44
N LEU A 169 8.31 2.65 10.52
CA LEU A 169 8.88 1.33 10.81
C LEU A 169 10.25 1.41 11.51
N ASP A 170 10.95 2.55 11.35
CA ASP A 170 12.24 2.82 11.98
C ASP A 170 12.10 3.35 13.41
N THR A 171 11.74 2.45 14.31
CA THR A 171 11.52 2.77 15.73
C THR A 171 12.81 2.92 16.56
N GLY A 172 13.99 2.99 15.93
CA GLY A 172 15.27 3.06 16.65
C GLY A 172 15.54 1.86 17.56
N GLY A 173 14.99 0.68 17.22
CA GLY A 173 15.14 -0.56 18.00
C GLY A 173 14.00 -0.84 18.99
N GLN A 174 13.02 0.07 19.13
CA GLN A 174 11.84 -0.19 19.97
C GLN A 174 10.86 -1.17 19.30
N PRO A 175 10.01 -1.88 20.07
CA PRO A 175 8.93 -2.70 19.52
C PRO A 175 7.97 -1.84 18.68
N HIS A 176 7.53 -2.38 17.55
CA HIS A 176 6.49 -1.79 16.70
C HIS A 176 5.24 -2.68 16.76
N PRO A 177 4.00 -2.14 16.75
CA PRO A 177 2.78 -2.95 16.83
C PRO A 177 2.70 -4.09 15.80
N LEU A 178 3.23 -3.86 14.60
CA LEU A 178 3.28 -4.86 13.53
C LEU A 178 4.21 -6.06 13.83
N ASP A 179 5.11 -5.96 14.81
CA ASP A 179 5.98 -7.08 15.20
C ASP A 179 5.19 -8.22 15.85
N ALA A 180 4.03 -7.92 16.43
CA ALA A 180 3.15 -8.91 17.04
C ALA A 180 2.36 -9.73 16.01
N LEU A 181 2.43 -9.36 14.73
CA LEU A 181 1.68 -10.05 13.68
C LEU A 181 2.40 -11.34 13.26
N PRO A 182 1.66 -12.46 13.16
CA PRO A 182 2.26 -13.74 12.80
C PRO A 182 2.90 -13.64 11.42
N THR A 183 4.20 -13.92 11.37
CA THR A 183 5.00 -13.91 10.15
C THR A 183 5.66 -15.27 10.01
N SER A 184 5.52 -15.91 8.85
CA SER A 184 6.22 -17.15 8.50
C SER A 184 7.33 -16.86 7.51
N GLU A 185 8.54 -17.32 7.81
CA GLU A 185 9.65 -17.32 6.87
C GLU A 185 9.65 -18.65 6.09
N LEU A 186 9.74 -18.56 4.76
CA LEU A 186 9.76 -19.72 3.88
C LEU A 186 10.98 -19.65 2.96
N GLY A 187 11.58 -20.81 2.68
CA GLY A 187 12.64 -20.91 1.68
C GLY A 187 12.08 -20.70 0.28
N LEU A 188 12.95 -20.27 -0.64
CA LEU A 188 12.55 -19.94 -2.02
C LEU A 188 11.96 -21.14 -2.77
N GLU A 189 12.36 -22.36 -2.39
CA GLU A 189 11.82 -23.62 -2.91
C GLU A 189 10.32 -23.82 -2.62
N HIS A 190 9.76 -23.10 -1.66
CA HIS A 190 8.34 -23.17 -1.30
C HIS A 190 7.48 -22.10 -1.98
N VAL A 191 8.07 -21.18 -2.77
CA VAL A 191 7.36 -20.05 -3.39
C VAL A 191 6.19 -20.52 -4.26
N ASP A 192 6.40 -21.55 -5.08
CA ASP A 192 5.36 -22.08 -5.96
C ASP A 192 4.16 -22.64 -5.19
N ALA A 193 4.41 -23.29 -4.04
CA ALA A 193 3.35 -23.85 -3.20
C ALA A 193 2.48 -22.75 -2.57
N VAL A 194 3.03 -21.54 -2.37
CA VAL A 194 2.33 -20.44 -1.72
C VAL A 194 1.69 -19.45 -2.70
N LEU A 195 2.28 -19.29 -3.89
CA LEU A 195 1.73 -18.39 -4.92
C LEU A 195 0.63 -19.05 -5.77
N ARG A 196 0.47 -20.36 -5.70
CA ARG A 196 -0.67 -21.02 -6.33
C ARG A 196 -1.97 -20.48 -5.72
N PRO A 197 -2.97 -20.14 -6.55
CA PRO A 197 -4.29 -19.82 -6.06
C PRO A 197 -4.74 -20.94 -5.12
N ALA A 198 -5.14 -20.61 -3.90
CA ALA A 198 -5.74 -21.59 -3.03
C ALA A 198 -7.00 -22.12 -3.71
N ASP A 199 -7.04 -23.42 -4.00
CA ASP A 199 -8.29 -24.13 -4.19
C ASP A 199 -9.16 -23.84 -2.96
N ALA A 200 -10.46 -23.63 -3.12
CA ALA A 200 -11.39 -23.05 -2.11
C ALA A 200 -11.43 -23.76 -0.73
N THR A 201 -10.65 -24.80 -0.53
CA THR A 201 -10.48 -25.62 0.67
C THR A 201 -9.20 -25.36 1.47
N THR A 202 -8.28 -24.49 1.01
CA THR A 202 -7.01 -24.24 1.74
C THR A 202 -7.00 -22.89 2.47
N PRO A 203 -6.76 -22.86 3.80
CA PRO A 203 -6.74 -21.61 4.56
C PRO A 203 -5.59 -20.71 4.11
N ALA A 204 -5.88 -19.42 3.99
CA ALA A 204 -4.95 -18.41 3.48
C ALA A 204 -3.65 -18.35 4.30
N ARG A 205 -2.52 -18.66 3.66
CA ARG A 205 -1.17 -18.53 4.24
C ARG A 205 -0.45 -17.33 3.62
N ARG A 206 0.15 -16.47 4.46
CA ARG A 206 0.89 -15.27 4.05
C ARG A 206 2.37 -15.58 3.82
N CYS A 207 2.99 -14.93 2.83
CA CYS A 207 4.38 -15.15 2.47
C CYS A 207 5.10 -13.85 2.15
N THR A 208 6.38 -13.80 2.53
CA THR A 208 7.33 -12.79 2.10
C THR A 208 8.63 -13.50 1.76
N THR A 209 9.29 -13.08 0.68
CA THR A 209 10.46 -13.74 0.11
C THR A 209 11.74 -13.28 0.81
N ARG A 210 12.59 -14.24 1.22
CA ARG A 210 13.98 -13.95 1.64
C ARG A 210 14.81 -13.51 0.43
N HIS A 211 15.55 -12.42 0.57
CA HIS A 211 16.81 -12.25 -0.16
C HIS A 211 17.94 -12.88 0.66
N PRO A 212 18.82 -13.67 0.05
CA PRO A 212 20.03 -14.10 0.73
C PRO A 212 20.86 -12.87 1.12
N PRO A 213 21.60 -12.91 2.24
CA PRO A 213 22.51 -11.82 2.58
C PRO A 213 23.49 -11.62 1.43
N LEU A 214 23.60 -10.38 0.94
CA LEU A 214 24.61 -10.00 -0.04
C LEU A 214 25.98 -10.20 0.60
N VAL A 215 26.60 -11.36 0.35
CA VAL A 215 27.99 -11.63 0.69
C VAL A 215 28.84 -10.82 -0.28
N HIS A 216 29.21 -9.60 0.11
CA HIS A 216 30.29 -8.88 -0.58
C HIS A 216 31.60 -9.64 -0.37
N ARG A 217 31.91 -10.57 -1.29
CA ARG A 217 33.26 -11.10 -1.43
C ARG A 217 34.16 -9.98 -1.94
N HIS A 218 34.86 -9.30 -1.03
CA HIS A 218 36.01 -8.49 -1.39
C HIS A 218 37.09 -9.40 -2.02
N ARG A 219 37.13 -9.45 -3.36
CA ARG A 219 38.37 -9.82 -4.05
C ARG A 219 39.35 -8.67 -3.82
N ARG A 220 40.34 -8.88 -2.96
CA ARG A 220 41.54 -8.04 -2.91
C ARG A 220 42.28 -8.20 -4.24
N HIS A 221 42.02 -7.31 -5.19
CA HIS A 221 43.00 -7.02 -6.23
C HIS A 221 43.79 -5.79 -5.80
N GLY A 222 45.05 -6.02 -5.44
CA GLY A 222 45.99 -4.94 -5.20
C GLY A 222 46.23 -4.16 -6.49
N ARG A 223 45.98 -2.84 -6.43
CA ARG A 223 46.90 -1.83 -6.94
C ARG A 223 46.44 -0.44 -6.51
N GLN A 224 47.42 0.33 -6.07
CA GLN A 224 47.33 1.71 -5.62
C GLN A 224 46.77 2.63 -6.72
N GLY A 225 45.99 3.63 -6.32
CA GLY A 225 45.57 4.73 -7.18
C GLY A 225 44.60 5.66 -6.47
N ARG A 226 45.13 6.72 -5.84
CA ARG A 226 44.35 7.87 -5.38
C ARG A 226 43.75 8.59 -6.58
N CYS A 227 42.46 8.93 -6.53
CA CYS A 227 41.96 10.19 -7.07
C CYS A 227 40.62 10.51 -6.40
N GLY A 228 40.57 11.60 -5.64
CA GLY A 228 39.32 12.11 -5.08
C GLY A 228 38.73 13.17 -6.00
N THR A 229 37.41 13.29 -6.00
CA THR A 229 36.70 14.56 -6.21
C THR A 229 35.25 14.43 -5.75
N ARG A 230 34.81 15.42 -4.97
CA ARG A 230 33.40 15.68 -4.63
C ARG A 230 32.64 16.19 -5.87
N LEU A 231 31.33 16.03 -5.86
CA LEU A 231 30.27 17.06 -6.00
C LEU A 231 29.05 16.60 -6.82
N THR A 232 27.89 16.85 -6.19
CA THR A 232 26.62 17.37 -6.73
C THR A 232 25.71 16.49 -7.58
N ASN A 233 24.52 16.28 -7.00
CA ASN A 233 23.19 16.12 -7.61
C ASN A 233 23.01 16.97 -8.89
N PRO A 234 22.17 16.55 -9.86
CA PRO A 234 20.78 17.02 -9.80
C PRO A 234 19.69 16.07 -10.35
N ILE A 235 18.53 16.15 -9.69
CA ILE A 235 17.15 16.23 -10.21
C ILE A 235 16.99 16.15 -11.74
N GLY A 236 16.15 15.22 -12.19
CA GLY A 236 15.60 15.20 -13.55
C GLY A 236 14.58 14.08 -13.76
N SER A 237 13.32 14.30 -13.41
CA SER A 237 12.19 13.41 -13.72
C SER A 237 11.87 13.47 -15.21
N CYS A 238 11.90 12.33 -15.92
CA CYS A 238 11.48 12.24 -17.32
C CYS A 238 10.21 11.39 -17.42
N LEU A 239 9.07 12.05 -17.64
CA LEU A 239 7.78 11.47 -17.97
C LEU A 239 7.81 10.93 -19.41
N LEU A 240 7.72 9.62 -19.59
CA LEU A 240 7.56 8.99 -20.90
C LEU A 240 6.08 8.75 -21.18
N ARG A 241 5.54 9.50 -22.14
CA ARG A 241 4.30 9.17 -22.87
C ARG A 241 4.67 8.37 -24.12
N PRO A 242 3.97 7.28 -24.45
CA PRO A 242 4.22 6.54 -25.68
C PRO A 242 3.56 7.26 -26.87
N LEU A 243 4.34 7.63 -27.87
CA LEU A 243 3.83 7.99 -29.19
C LEU A 243 4.54 7.14 -30.24
N ALA A 244 3.72 6.52 -31.09
CA ALA A 244 4.09 5.60 -32.15
C ALA A 244 4.81 6.33 -33.30
N GLY A 245 5.84 5.69 -33.86
CA GLY A 245 6.46 6.08 -35.12
C GLY A 245 8.00 6.17 -35.08
N PRO A 246 8.70 5.82 -36.18
CA PRO A 246 10.15 5.82 -36.21
C PRO A 246 10.66 7.26 -36.29
N THR A 247 11.18 7.77 -35.18
CA THR A 247 11.74 9.13 -35.14
C THR A 247 13.26 9.07 -35.19
N VAL A 248 13.83 9.57 -36.29
CA VAL A 248 15.26 9.89 -36.42
C VAL A 248 15.60 10.96 -35.37
N CYS A 249 16.43 10.61 -34.41
CA CYS A 249 16.83 11.50 -33.33
C CYS A 249 17.93 12.47 -33.82
N HIS A 250 17.57 13.70 -34.16
CA HIS A 250 18.53 14.79 -34.33
C HIS A 250 18.88 15.40 -32.97
N LEU A 251 19.96 14.93 -32.37
CA LEU A 251 20.59 15.58 -31.21
C LEU A 251 21.28 16.88 -31.66
N ARG A 252 20.63 18.04 -31.44
CA ARG A 252 21.32 19.34 -31.43
C ARG A 252 22.00 19.53 -30.07
N GLY A 253 23.23 19.06 -29.96
CA GLY A 253 24.12 19.40 -28.84
C GLY A 253 24.78 20.77 -29.02
N PRO A 254 25.21 21.45 -27.93
CA PRO A 254 25.86 22.75 -28.01
C PRO A 254 27.19 22.66 -28.75
N ARG A 255 27.46 23.65 -29.60
CA ARG A 255 28.74 23.83 -30.30
C ARG A 255 29.87 23.99 -29.28
N ASN A 256 30.68 22.96 -29.09
CA ASN A 256 32.09 23.18 -28.76
C ASN A 256 32.98 22.05 -29.28
N ARG A 257 33.88 22.42 -30.20
CA ARG A 257 34.85 21.53 -30.84
C ARG A 257 35.96 21.18 -29.84
N ARG A 258 36.08 19.91 -29.44
CA ARG A 258 37.38 19.25 -29.21
C ARG A 258 37.26 17.77 -29.55
N ARG A 259 38.05 17.32 -30.52
CA ARG A 259 38.16 15.93 -30.98
C ARG A 259 38.83 15.09 -29.88
N PHE A 260 38.17 14.04 -29.41
CA PHE A 260 38.84 12.89 -28.81
C PHE A 260 38.22 11.62 -29.42
N GLY A 261 39.02 10.94 -30.23
CA GLY A 261 38.61 9.71 -30.90
C GLY A 261 38.70 8.54 -29.93
N ILE A 262 37.60 7.79 -29.80
CA ILE A 262 37.58 6.47 -29.17
C ILE A 262 36.99 5.52 -30.20
N ARG A 263 37.82 4.57 -30.67
CA ARG A 263 37.42 3.44 -31.52
C ARG A 263 36.59 2.47 -30.68
N ALA A 264 35.41 2.08 -31.18
CA ALA A 264 34.66 0.93 -30.68
C ALA A 264 34.93 -0.28 -31.60
N PRO A 265 35.17 -1.49 -31.06
CA PRO A 265 35.13 -2.71 -31.87
C PRO A 265 33.71 -3.32 -31.85
N THR A 266 33.13 -3.38 -33.05
CA THR A 266 32.45 -4.52 -33.70
C THR A 266 31.69 -5.58 -32.89
N HIS A 267 30.39 -5.65 -33.20
CA HIS A 267 29.53 -6.82 -33.44
C HIS A 267 29.62 -8.06 -32.54
N ALA A 268 28.49 -8.40 -31.90
CA ALA A 268 28.05 -9.78 -31.72
C ALA A 268 26.51 -9.85 -31.77
N THR A 269 26.00 -10.41 -32.86
CA THR A 269 24.61 -10.85 -33.06
C THR A 269 24.39 -12.21 -32.42
N CYS A 270 23.26 -12.43 -31.74
CA CYS A 270 22.67 -13.76 -31.61
C CYS A 270 21.17 -13.69 -31.87
N ARG A 271 20.70 -14.59 -32.74
CA ARG A 271 19.35 -14.70 -33.29
C ARG A 271 18.42 -15.47 -32.35
N LEU A 272 17.14 -15.09 -32.44
CA LEU A 272 15.87 -15.76 -32.07
C LEU A 272 15.85 -16.61 -30.81
#